data_AF-A0A1F9M805-F1
#
_entry.id   AF-A0A1F9M805-F1
#
_cell.length_a   1.000
_cell.length_b   1.000
_cell.length_c   1.000
_cell.angle_alpha   90.00
_cell.angle_beta   90.00
_cell.angle_gamma   90.00
#
_symmetry.space_group_name_H-M   'P 1'
#
loop_
_entity.id
_entity.type
_entity.pdbx_description
1 polymer ?
#
loop_
_entity_poly.entity_id
_entity_poly.type
_entity_poly.pdbx_seq_one_letter_code
_entity_poly.pdbx_strand_id
1 'polypeptide(L)'
;MTQVEGAADNSSSMDNNPKIEIIKEVFKQQYGEMPPPLSTLIRDVIDLYEGRWSTHQACQVSYHNLHHAIDVTLLTAQITAGWNIYKGHTPLPREIFICGLIAALFHDSGYIKERGDISGRGGKYTFRHEERSINNARVYLSKHCWPNEFLKLVPRIISVTEFNRDTPIDNNFPDHNAEIMAKILATSDLVAQMADVNYIQQLNSLYEEMKEAYEFEGTENLARKGIRIFLSAKEMVDETMGFYEYFVLPRLQRFGRMDQYLVTFFGNGRNPYLENIAANLSGQLMNRRVQWRRLGEIFEELGVVTPEQLKLALARQQEKKLECSPHPRRTKKTLHEQLMAWMDNSQCEGSCLGDLLMEMKLISPANLRKGLLDQILPPLLIEQLSREELVFILKISVLLQNINRGPWVFHQILEMTNELLHCEASSILLTNDETKEMLVVIPTGPKKDIILNSTISTERGLAGWVYRHGQPAVVRNVTLDERFDEDFDRRLGFTTRSILAVPLHINGEIIGVMEVVNKDNDNFTIHDMDILTMLANVIAISLVGALNRNNS
;
A
#
# COMPACT_ATOMS: atom_id res chain seq x y z
N MET A 1 -30.14 -18.12 45.79
CA MET A 1 -29.27 -19.26 45.40
C MET A 1 -29.38 -19.39 43.91
N THR A 2 -28.44 -18.73 43.22
CA THR A 2 -28.48 -18.40 41.80
C THR A 2 -27.84 -19.52 40.99
N GLN A 3 -28.46 -19.82 39.86
CA GLN A 3 -28.08 -20.84 38.89
C GLN A 3 -26.69 -20.57 38.30
N VAL A 4 -25.94 -21.66 38.10
CA VAL A 4 -24.74 -21.72 37.27
C VAL A 4 -25.22 -22.01 35.84
N GLU A 5 -25.20 -21.00 34.98
CA GLU A 5 -25.36 -21.19 33.53
C GLU A 5 -24.00 -21.41 32.86
N GLY A 6 -24.01 -22.34 31.91
CA GLY A 6 -22.85 -22.98 31.31
C GLY A 6 -21.98 -22.06 30.47
N ALA A 7 -20.67 -22.34 30.55
CA ALA A 7 -19.70 -21.89 29.57
C ALA A 7 -20.13 -22.41 28.18
N ALA A 8 -20.46 -21.48 27.29
CA ALA A 8 -20.68 -21.78 25.89
C ALA A 8 -19.41 -22.36 25.29
N ASP A 9 -19.58 -23.53 24.69
CA ASP A 9 -18.65 -24.28 23.87
C ASP A 9 -18.19 -23.42 22.68
N ASN A 10 -16.95 -22.94 22.73
CA ASN A 10 -16.36 -22.05 21.71
C ASN A 10 -15.64 -22.83 20.60
N SER A 11 -16.06 -24.07 20.35
CA SER A 11 -15.43 -24.98 19.37
C SER A 11 -15.90 -24.79 17.92
N SER A 12 -16.62 -23.70 17.58
CA SER A 12 -17.27 -23.54 16.26
C SER A 12 -16.92 -22.29 15.43
N SER A 13 -15.92 -21.47 15.79
CA SER A 13 -15.70 -20.20 15.05
C SER A 13 -14.68 -20.22 13.90
N MET A 14 -13.77 -21.20 13.83
CA MET A 14 -12.64 -21.20 12.87
C MET A 14 -12.76 -22.15 11.67
N ASP A 15 -13.70 -23.10 11.68
CA ASP A 15 -14.04 -23.93 10.50
C ASP A 15 -14.64 -23.09 9.35
N ASN A 16 -14.95 -21.81 9.60
CA ASN A 16 -15.50 -20.83 8.65
C ASN A 16 -14.58 -19.62 8.43
N ASN A 17 -13.25 -19.78 8.47
CA ASN A 17 -12.35 -18.68 8.10
C ASN A 17 -12.52 -18.35 6.59
N PRO A 18 -12.96 -17.13 6.22
CA PRO A 18 -13.25 -16.79 4.82
C PRO A 18 -12.01 -16.89 3.93
N LYS A 19 -10.80 -16.66 4.46
CA LYS A 19 -9.56 -16.78 3.69
C LYS A 19 -9.25 -18.24 3.35
N ILE A 20 -9.57 -19.18 4.24
CA ILE A 20 -9.44 -20.62 3.98
C ILE A 20 -10.40 -21.06 2.88
N GLU A 21 -11.63 -20.55 2.88
CA GLU A 21 -12.58 -20.83 1.79
C GLU A 21 -12.10 -20.28 0.44
N ILE A 22 -11.48 -19.08 0.43
CA ILE A 22 -10.86 -18.55 -0.79
C ILE A 22 -9.68 -19.43 -1.24
N ILE A 23 -8.83 -19.91 -0.33
CA ILE A 23 -7.73 -20.84 -0.66
C ILE A 23 -8.29 -22.12 -1.30
N LYS A 24 -9.35 -22.68 -0.74
CA LYS A 24 -10.03 -23.88 -1.29
C LYS A 24 -10.60 -23.61 -2.67
N GLU A 25 -11.24 -22.47 -2.87
CA GLU A 25 -11.83 -22.09 -4.16
C GLU A 25 -10.75 -21.86 -5.23
N VAL A 26 -9.66 -21.15 -4.89
CA VAL A 26 -8.51 -20.99 -5.79
C VAL A 26 -7.91 -22.35 -6.16
N PHE A 27 -7.75 -23.26 -5.20
CA PHE A 27 -7.28 -24.62 -5.48
C PHE A 27 -8.23 -25.36 -6.42
N LYS A 28 -9.53 -25.28 -6.16
CA LYS A 28 -10.59 -25.92 -6.95
C LYS A 28 -10.59 -25.46 -8.40
N GLN A 29 -10.47 -24.17 -8.63
CA GLN A 29 -10.43 -23.59 -9.98
C GLN A 29 -9.21 -24.05 -10.78
N GLN A 30 -8.07 -24.26 -10.12
CA GLN A 30 -6.81 -24.61 -10.78
C GLN A 30 -6.63 -26.12 -10.97
N TYR A 31 -7.06 -26.94 -10.01
CA TYR A 31 -6.71 -28.37 -9.97
C TYR A 31 -7.86 -29.30 -9.55
N GLY A 32 -9.10 -28.79 -9.51
CA GLY A 32 -10.26 -29.52 -9.00
C GLY A 32 -10.25 -29.69 -7.48
N GLU A 33 -11.09 -30.58 -6.96
CA GLU A 33 -11.33 -30.69 -5.52
C GLU A 33 -10.05 -30.89 -4.69
N MET A 34 -10.00 -30.19 -3.56
CA MET A 34 -8.90 -30.28 -2.60
C MET A 34 -8.81 -31.72 -2.07
N PRO A 35 -7.64 -32.36 -2.10
CA PRO A 35 -7.52 -33.73 -1.65
C PRO A 35 -7.80 -33.81 -0.13
N PRO A 36 -8.55 -34.81 0.37
CA PRO A 36 -8.90 -34.90 1.79
C PRO A 36 -7.71 -34.84 2.75
N PRO A 37 -6.52 -35.42 2.44
CA PRO A 37 -5.34 -35.24 3.28
C PRO A 37 -4.93 -33.77 3.48
N LEU A 38 -5.03 -32.92 2.46
CA LEU A 38 -4.69 -31.49 2.58
C LEU A 38 -5.74 -30.74 3.42
N SER A 39 -7.03 -31.04 3.24
CA SER A 39 -8.10 -30.43 4.05
C SER A 39 -7.97 -30.79 5.54
N THR A 40 -7.60 -32.04 5.84
CA THR A 40 -7.29 -32.46 7.22
C THR A 40 -6.03 -31.76 7.75
N LEU A 41 -4.99 -31.62 6.94
CA LEU A 41 -3.77 -30.91 7.32
C LEU A 41 -4.04 -29.45 7.71
N ILE A 42 -4.89 -28.73 6.97
CA ILE A 42 -5.27 -27.35 7.32
C ILE A 42 -5.87 -27.30 8.73
N ARG A 43 -6.80 -28.21 9.05
CA ARG A 43 -7.41 -28.29 10.40
C ARG A 43 -6.37 -28.64 11.46
N ASP A 44 -5.49 -29.59 11.18
CA ASP A 44 -4.47 -30.01 12.13
C ASP A 44 -3.42 -28.92 12.39
N VAL A 45 -3.15 -28.03 11.41
CA VAL A 45 -2.31 -26.85 11.63
C VAL A 45 -3.03 -25.81 12.48
N ILE A 46 -4.34 -25.59 12.28
CA ILE A 46 -5.12 -24.73 13.18
C ILE A 46 -5.05 -25.28 14.61
N ASP A 47 -5.21 -26.59 14.79
CA ASP A 47 -5.04 -27.28 16.07
C ASP A 47 -3.65 -27.07 16.69
N LEU A 48 -2.59 -26.99 15.87
CA LEU A 48 -1.25 -26.66 16.33
C LEU A 48 -1.20 -25.24 16.91
N TYR A 49 -1.64 -24.25 16.15
CA TYR A 49 -1.64 -22.84 16.59
C TYR A 49 -2.55 -22.61 17.80
N GLU A 50 -3.64 -23.36 17.94
CA GLU A 50 -4.56 -23.28 19.09
C GLU A 50 -4.12 -24.15 20.28
N GLY A 51 -2.98 -24.84 20.17
CA GLY A 51 -2.38 -25.60 21.28
C GLY A 51 -3.08 -26.92 21.59
N ARG A 52 -3.80 -27.49 20.62
CA ARG A 52 -4.43 -28.82 20.69
C ARG A 52 -3.47 -29.95 20.35
N TRP A 53 -2.30 -29.67 19.79
CA TRP A 53 -1.24 -30.67 19.71
C TRP A 53 -0.77 -31.07 21.10
N SER A 54 -0.62 -32.38 21.34
CA SER A 54 -0.19 -32.89 22.64
C SER A 54 1.21 -32.39 23.06
N THR A 55 2.05 -32.02 22.09
CA THR A 55 3.44 -31.59 22.29
C THR A 55 3.62 -30.08 22.42
N HIS A 56 2.65 -29.27 21.97
CA HIS A 56 2.77 -27.81 21.84
C HIS A 56 1.76 -27.08 22.72
N GLN A 57 2.12 -25.85 23.11
CA GLN A 57 1.19 -24.89 23.72
C GLN A 57 0.45 -24.13 22.63
N ALA A 58 -0.57 -23.36 23.00
CA ALA A 58 -1.17 -22.40 22.07
C ALA A 58 -0.15 -21.34 21.67
N CYS A 59 -0.25 -20.84 20.44
CA CYS A 59 0.57 -19.75 19.94
C CYS A 59 0.32 -18.49 20.79
N GLN A 60 1.39 -17.92 21.35
CA GLN A 60 1.33 -16.77 22.26
C GLN A 60 2.03 -15.52 21.70
N VAL A 61 2.69 -15.64 20.55
CA VAL A 61 3.23 -14.49 19.82
C VAL A 61 2.11 -13.76 19.08
N SER A 62 2.27 -12.45 18.93
CA SER A 62 1.19 -11.53 18.54
C SER A 62 1.13 -11.28 17.04
N TYR A 63 2.27 -11.27 16.36
CA TYR A 63 2.46 -11.07 14.92
C TYR A 63 2.56 -12.40 14.17
N HIS A 64 3.57 -13.25 14.45
CA HIS A 64 3.78 -14.53 13.76
C HIS A 64 2.79 -15.62 14.25
N ASN A 65 1.50 -15.35 14.08
CA ASN A 65 0.36 -16.13 14.57
C ASN A 65 -0.38 -16.83 13.42
N LEU A 66 -1.49 -17.52 13.72
CA LEU A 66 -2.29 -18.24 12.74
C LEU A 66 -2.82 -17.36 11.59
N HIS A 67 -3.20 -16.11 11.88
CA HIS A 67 -3.70 -15.18 10.87
C HIS A 67 -2.61 -14.85 9.84
N HIS A 68 -1.38 -14.57 10.28
CA HIS A 68 -0.26 -14.36 9.37
C HIS A 68 0.02 -15.60 8.51
N ALA A 69 0.04 -16.79 9.12
CA ALA A 69 0.22 -18.05 8.37
C ALA A 69 -0.87 -18.26 7.30
N ILE A 70 -2.13 -17.95 7.61
CA ILE A 70 -3.24 -18.01 6.65
C ILE A 70 -3.10 -16.96 5.56
N ASP A 71 -2.63 -15.76 5.89
CA ASP A 71 -2.46 -14.66 4.92
C ASP A 71 -1.36 -14.96 3.91
N VAL A 72 -0.23 -15.49 4.38
CA VAL A 72 0.85 -15.99 3.53
C VAL A 72 0.37 -17.16 2.66
N THR A 73 -0.44 -18.07 3.23
CA THR A 73 -1.01 -19.21 2.47
C THR A 73 -1.97 -18.74 1.38
N LEU A 74 -2.82 -17.77 1.67
CA LEU A 74 -3.74 -17.16 0.70
C LEU A 74 -2.95 -16.50 -0.42
N LEU A 75 -1.94 -15.70 -0.08
CA LEU A 75 -1.14 -15.01 -1.08
C LEU A 75 -0.33 -15.98 -1.95
N THR A 76 0.20 -17.05 -1.36
CA THR A 76 0.85 -18.15 -2.09
C THR A 76 -0.10 -18.79 -3.10
N ALA A 77 -1.37 -19.00 -2.72
CA ALA A 77 -2.40 -19.53 -3.61
C ALA A 77 -2.72 -18.58 -4.78
N GLN A 78 -2.88 -17.29 -4.48
CA GLN A 78 -3.22 -16.26 -5.47
C GLN A 78 -2.09 -16.02 -6.48
N ILE A 79 -0.84 -15.89 -6.00
CA ILE A 79 0.33 -15.74 -6.88
C ILE A 79 0.49 -16.98 -7.77
N THR A 80 0.31 -18.18 -7.23
CA THR A 80 0.38 -19.43 -8.01
C THR A 80 -0.69 -19.48 -9.09
N ALA A 81 -1.93 -19.10 -8.78
CA ALA A 81 -3.00 -19.03 -9.77
C ALA A 81 -2.73 -17.97 -10.84
N GLY A 82 -2.21 -16.80 -10.45
CA GLY A 82 -1.77 -15.76 -11.39
C GLY A 82 -0.65 -16.25 -12.32
N TRP A 83 0.35 -16.96 -11.78
CA TRP A 83 1.43 -17.59 -12.54
C TRP A 83 0.88 -18.57 -13.59
N ASN A 84 -0.02 -19.46 -13.16
CA ASN A 84 -0.60 -20.49 -14.03
C ASN A 84 -1.41 -19.92 -15.21
N ILE A 85 -2.05 -18.77 -15.02
CA ILE A 85 -2.87 -18.11 -16.04
C ILE A 85 -2.03 -17.22 -16.97
N TYR A 86 -0.86 -16.77 -16.50
CA TYR A 86 -0.01 -15.87 -17.26
C TYR A 86 0.49 -16.49 -18.58
N LYS A 87 0.30 -15.76 -19.68
CA LYS A 87 0.68 -16.23 -21.02
C LYS A 87 2.20 -16.39 -21.11
N GLY A 88 2.65 -17.61 -21.42
CA GLY A 88 4.06 -17.92 -21.63
C GLY A 88 4.69 -18.76 -20.50
N HIS A 89 3.98 -18.99 -19.40
CA HIS A 89 4.38 -19.95 -18.38
C HIS A 89 3.70 -21.30 -18.58
N THR A 90 4.38 -22.34 -18.11
CA THR A 90 3.75 -23.65 -17.91
C THR A 90 3.12 -23.63 -16.52
N PRO A 91 1.84 -24.01 -16.37
CA PRO A 91 1.21 -24.14 -15.06
C PRO A 91 2.00 -25.06 -14.14
N LEU A 92 2.12 -24.69 -12.87
CA LEU A 92 2.83 -25.51 -11.89
C LEU A 92 2.09 -26.86 -11.70
N PRO A 93 2.82 -27.96 -11.45
CA PRO A 93 2.18 -29.23 -11.13
C PRO A 93 1.37 -29.14 -9.83
N ARG A 94 0.28 -29.90 -9.77
CA ARG A 94 -0.62 -29.96 -8.61
C ARG A 94 0.13 -30.31 -7.32
N GLU A 95 1.07 -31.22 -7.38
CA GLU A 95 1.86 -31.69 -6.24
C GLU A 95 2.79 -30.59 -5.70
N ILE A 96 3.36 -29.78 -6.60
CA ILE A 96 4.18 -28.61 -6.24
C ILE A 96 3.32 -27.56 -5.54
N PHE A 97 2.10 -27.33 -6.03
CA PHE A 97 1.18 -26.42 -5.38
C PHE A 97 0.79 -26.88 -3.98
N ILE A 98 0.48 -28.17 -3.80
CA ILE A 98 0.20 -28.74 -2.48
C ILE A 98 1.41 -28.55 -1.55
N CYS A 99 2.64 -28.79 -2.02
CA CYS A 99 3.85 -28.54 -1.22
C CYS A 99 3.98 -27.08 -0.79
N GLY A 100 3.65 -26.14 -1.68
CA GLY A 100 3.62 -24.71 -1.38
C GLY A 100 2.64 -24.34 -0.29
N LEU A 101 1.40 -24.83 -0.38
CA LEU A 101 0.37 -24.57 0.64
C LEU A 101 0.74 -25.16 2.01
N ILE A 102 1.30 -26.38 2.03
CA ILE A 102 1.78 -26.99 3.28
C ILE A 102 2.93 -26.16 3.86
N ALA A 103 3.90 -25.77 3.03
CA ALA A 103 5.02 -24.95 3.49
C ALA A 103 4.54 -23.61 4.07
N ALA A 104 3.62 -22.92 3.39
CA ALA A 104 3.05 -21.66 3.85
C ALA A 104 2.33 -21.79 5.20
N LEU A 105 1.57 -22.87 5.42
CA LEU A 105 0.89 -23.11 6.69
C LEU A 105 1.85 -23.36 7.86
N PHE A 106 2.99 -23.98 7.60
CA PHE A 106 3.96 -24.34 8.63
C PHE A 106 5.10 -23.32 8.82
N HIS A 107 5.31 -22.37 7.91
CA HIS A 107 6.55 -21.57 7.85
C HIS A 107 6.91 -20.86 9.17
N ASP A 108 5.90 -20.41 9.93
CA ASP A 108 6.06 -19.75 11.23
C ASP A 108 5.66 -20.58 12.44
N SER A 109 5.31 -21.85 12.24
CA SER A 109 4.92 -22.73 13.35
C SER A 109 6.05 -22.91 14.39
N GLY A 110 7.29 -22.57 14.03
CA GLY A 110 8.45 -22.57 14.90
C GLY A 110 8.41 -21.58 16.05
N TYR A 111 7.58 -20.54 16.00
CA TYR A 111 7.34 -19.65 17.14
C TYR A 111 6.58 -20.34 18.28
N ILE A 112 5.83 -21.40 17.97
CA ILE A 112 4.98 -22.10 18.94
C ILE A 112 5.87 -22.89 19.91
N LYS A 113 5.65 -22.67 21.20
CA LYS A 113 6.39 -23.32 22.28
C LYS A 113 5.95 -24.77 22.46
N GLU A 114 6.90 -25.62 22.83
CA GLU A 114 6.61 -26.97 23.31
C GLU A 114 6.03 -26.89 24.74
N ARG A 115 5.26 -27.89 25.18
CA ARG A 115 4.64 -27.87 26.53
C ARG A 115 5.63 -27.81 27.68
N GLY A 116 6.87 -28.28 27.48
CA GLY A 116 7.93 -28.17 28.49
C GLY A 116 8.52 -26.76 28.62
N ASP A 117 8.25 -25.87 27.67
CA ASP A 117 8.86 -24.54 27.64
C ASP A 117 7.97 -23.46 28.29
N ILE A 118 8.32 -23.13 29.54
CA ILE A 118 7.52 -22.22 30.38
C ILE A 118 7.95 -20.74 30.31
N SER A 119 9.03 -20.40 29.60
CA SER A 119 9.53 -19.02 29.55
C SER A 119 9.18 -18.30 28.24
N GLY A 120 8.93 -16.99 28.32
CA GLY A 120 8.60 -16.18 27.15
C GLY A 120 7.27 -16.55 26.48
N ARG A 121 6.93 -15.85 25.40
CA ARG A 121 5.74 -16.12 24.57
C ARG A 121 6.08 -16.90 23.31
N GLY A 122 7.36 -17.04 22.98
CA GLY A 122 7.84 -17.72 21.77
C GLY A 122 8.68 -16.82 20.87
N GLY A 123 8.66 -15.50 21.10
CA GLY A 123 9.46 -14.53 20.36
C GLY A 123 10.97 -14.81 20.44
N LYS A 124 11.42 -15.44 21.53
CA LYS A 124 12.81 -15.93 21.67
C LYS A 124 13.29 -16.88 20.57
N TYR A 125 12.37 -17.48 19.80
CA TYR A 125 12.69 -18.38 18.70
C TYR A 125 12.86 -17.68 17.36
N THR A 126 12.72 -16.34 17.29
CA THR A 126 12.84 -15.54 16.06
C THR A 126 13.99 -15.96 15.15
N PHE A 127 15.20 -16.17 15.66
CA PHE A 127 16.38 -16.44 14.82
C PHE A 127 16.62 -17.93 14.52
N ARG A 128 15.66 -18.79 14.86
CA ARG A 128 15.69 -20.25 14.67
C ARG A 128 14.29 -20.83 14.42
N HIS A 129 13.33 -19.99 14.04
CA HIS A 129 11.94 -20.41 13.91
C HIS A 129 11.80 -21.32 12.69
N GLU A 130 12.55 -21.06 11.63
CA GLU A 130 12.54 -21.82 10.38
C GLU A 130 12.97 -23.27 10.61
N GLU A 131 14.04 -23.50 11.38
CA GLU A 131 14.48 -24.86 11.76
C GLU A 131 13.39 -25.60 12.53
N ARG A 132 12.73 -24.91 13.46
CA ARG A 132 11.64 -25.46 14.27
C ARG A 132 10.39 -25.72 13.42
N SER A 133 10.05 -24.83 12.50
CA SER A 133 8.96 -24.96 11.53
C SER A 133 9.16 -26.16 10.61
N ILE A 134 10.38 -26.32 10.09
CA ILE A 134 10.79 -27.48 9.31
C ILE A 134 10.61 -28.77 10.11
N ASN A 135 11.01 -28.78 11.39
CA ASN A 135 10.84 -29.94 12.25
C ASN A 135 9.36 -30.27 12.49
N ASN A 136 8.52 -29.26 12.79
CA ASN A 136 7.08 -29.44 12.96
C ASN A 136 6.44 -30.04 11.70
N ALA A 137 6.76 -29.49 10.52
CA ALA A 137 6.27 -29.99 9.24
C ALA A 137 6.73 -31.44 8.98
N ARG A 138 8.02 -31.77 9.21
CA ARG A 138 8.53 -33.14 9.02
C ARG A 138 7.87 -34.15 9.94
N VAL A 139 7.73 -33.82 11.22
CA VAL A 139 7.09 -34.70 12.21
C VAL A 139 5.64 -34.98 11.80
N TYR A 140 4.90 -33.93 11.41
CA TYR A 140 3.53 -34.09 10.95
C TYR A 140 3.43 -34.94 9.68
N LEU A 141 4.17 -34.57 8.62
CA LEU A 141 4.12 -35.27 7.33
C LEU A 141 4.52 -36.74 7.46
N SER A 142 5.55 -37.04 8.26
CA SER A 142 5.97 -38.42 8.53
C SER A 142 4.92 -39.21 9.32
N LYS A 143 4.34 -38.62 10.36
CA LYS A 143 3.32 -39.28 11.20
C LYS A 143 2.06 -39.61 10.39
N HIS A 144 1.69 -38.75 9.45
CA HIS A 144 0.50 -38.89 8.61
C HIS A 144 0.80 -39.57 7.26
N CYS A 145 1.97 -40.18 7.09
CA CYS A 145 2.35 -40.99 5.92
C CYS A 145 2.24 -40.24 4.57
N TRP A 146 2.58 -38.95 4.54
CA TRP A 146 2.70 -38.20 3.29
C TRP A 146 3.84 -38.77 2.42
N PRO A 147 3.80 -38.61 1.09
CA PRO A 147 4.82 -39.17 0.20
C PRO A 147 6.22 -38.61 0.51
N ASN A 148 7.26 -39.43 0.37
CA ASN A 148 8.65 -39.07 0.70
C ASN A 148 9.15 -37.79 0.00
N GLU A 149 8.65 -37.49 -1.20
CA GLU A 149 9.01 -36.26 -1.91
C GLU A 149 8.50 -35.00 -1.19
N PHE A 150 7.34 -35.06 -0.53
CA PHE A 150 6.82 -33.95 0.29
C PHE A 150 7.69 -33.74 1.53
N LEU A 151 8.14 -34.83 2.18
CA LEU A 151 9.04 -34.77 3.34
C LEU A 151 10.40 -34.14 2.99
N LYS A 152 10.82 -34.18 1.73
CA LYS A 152 12.04 -33.53 1.25
C LYS A 152 11.79 -32.10 0.80
N LEU A 153 10.73 -31.87 0.03
CA LEU A 153 10.51 -30.60 -0.66
C LEU A 153 9.92 -29.53 0.26
N VAL A 154 8.91 -29.86 1.09
CA VAL A 154 8.29 -28.89 2.01
C VAL A 154 9.32 -28.22 2.92
N PRO A 155 10.24 -28.94 3.58
CA PRO A 155 11.33 -28.31 4.35
C PRO A 155 12.21 -27.35 3.56
N ARG A 156 12.51 -27.66 2.30
CA ARG A 156 13.34 -26.81 1.45
C ARG A 156 12.59 -25.53 1.06
N ILE A 157 11.29 -25.63 0.79
CA ILE A 157 10.43 -24.47 0.52
C ILE A 157 10.33 -23.59 1.77
N ILE A 158 10.15 -24.16 2.97
CA ILE A 158 10.15 -23.37 4.22
C ILE A 158 11.50 -22.67 4.42
N SER A 159 12.63 -23.33 4.11
CA SER A 159 13.96 -22.76 4.38
C SER A 159 14.27 -21.44 3.65
N VAL A 160 13.53 -21.09 2.59
CA VAL A 160 13.75 -19.81 1.89
C VAL A 160 13.05 -18.62 2.55
N THR A 161 12.24 -18.84 3.59
CA THR A 161 11.70 -17.75 4.43
C THR A 161 12.72 -17.28 5.48
N GLU A 162 13.87 -17.96 5.64
CA GLU A 162 14.97 -17.48 6.49
C GLU A 162 15.67 -16.28 5.85
N PHE A 163 15.31 -15.07 6.26
CA PHE A 163 15.89 -13.86 5.69
C PHE A 163 17.24 -13.46 6.32
N ASN A 164 17.64 -14.11 7.40
CA ASN A 164 18.89 -13.81 8.12
C ASN A 164 20.15 -14.32 7.41
N ARG A 165 20.00 -15.09 6.32
CA ARG A 165 21.12 -15.61 5.53
C ARG A 165 20.91 -15.27 4.06
N ASP A 166 21.98 -14.82 3.39
CA ASP A 166 21.99 -14.59 1.94
C ASP A 166 22.08 -15.88 1.11
N THR A 167 21.45 -16.97 1.58
CA THR A 167 21.57 -18.30 0.96
C THR A 167 21.09 -18.26 -0.49
N PRO A 168 21.94 -18.55 -1.50
CA PRO A 168 21.53 -18.63 -2.89
C PRO A 168 20.36 -19.61 -3.05
N ILE A 169 19.30 -19.21 -3.76
CA ILE A 169 18.18 -20.11 -4.08
C ILE A 169 18.58 -21.04 -5.24
N ASP A 170 19.43 -20.54 -6.13
CA ASP A 170 19.90 -21.27 -7.31
C ASP A 170 20.54 -22.60 -6.91
N ASN A 171 20.11 -23.69 -7.57
CA ASN A 171 20.56 -25.07 -7.35
C ASN A 171 20.16 -25.73 -6.01
N ASN A 172 19.32 -25.12 -5.17
CA ASN A 172 18.82 -25.76 -3.94
C ASN A 172 17.56 -26.63 -4.14
N PHE A 173 16.92 -26.52 -5.31
CA PHE A 173 15.65 -27.19 -5.60
C PHE A 173 15.83 -28.32 -6.63
N PRO A 174 15.03 -29.40 -6.52
CA PRO A 174 15.15 -30.58 -7.38
C PRO A 174 14.81 -30.29 -8.85
N ASP A 175 13.95 -29.29 -9.09
CA ASP A 175 13.53 -28.86 -10.42
C ASP A 175 13.09 -27.39 -10.41
N HIS A 176 12.82 -26.86 -11.59
CA HIS A 176 12.44 -25.46 -11.81
C HIS A 176 11.08 -25.10 -11.17
N ASN A 177 10.10 -26.02 -11.16
CA ASN A 177 8.79 -25.76 -10.58
C ASN A 177 8.87 -25.62 -9.06
N ALA A 178 9.67 -26.47 -8.41
CA ALA A 178 9.97 -26.39 -6.99
C ALA A 178 10.66 -25.06 -6.62
N GLU A 179 11.59 -24.59 -7.46
CA GLU A 179 12.25 -23.31 -7.29
C GLU A 179 11.27 -22.12 -7.41
N ILE A 180 10.38 -22.14 -8.41
CA ILE A 180 9.33 -21.13 -8.57
C ILE A 180 8.44 -21.09 -7.32
N MET A 181 7.98 -22.23 -6.83
CA MET A 181 7.12 -22.30 -5.64
C MET A 181 7.82 -21.72 -4.39
N ALA A 182 9.12 -21.98 -4.23
CA ALA A 182 9.89 -21.39 -3.15
C ALA A 182 9.96 -19.86 -3.26
N LYS A 183 10.22 -19.31 -4.46
CA LYS A 183 10.19 -17.87 -4.72
C LYS A 183 8.81 -17.26 -4.46
N ILE A 184 7.73 -17.98 -4.80
CA ILE A 184 6.35 -17.55 -4.52
C ILE A 184 6.11 -17.45 -3.01
N LEU A 185 6.49 -18.47 -2.22
CA LEU A 185 6.30 -18.44 -0.77
C LEU A 185 7.10 -17.31 -0.12
N ALA A 186 8.39 -17.20 -0.44
CA ALA A 186 9.25 -16.14 0.13
C ALA A 186 8.76 -14.74 -0.25
N THR A 187 8.19 -14.57 -1.44
CA THR A 187 7.53 -13.32 -1.84
C THR A 187 6.24 -13.09 -1.06
N SER A 188 5.45 -14.13 -0.83
CA SER A 188 4.17 -14.05 -0.13
C SER A 188 4.35 -13.63 1.32
N ASP A 189 5.37 -14.14 2.00
CA ASP A 189 5.68 -13.74 3.38
C ASP A 189 5.98 -12.23 3.50
N LEU A 190 6.89 -11.73 2.65
CA LEU A 190 7.24 -10.30 2.62
C LEU A 190 6.06 -9.40 2.22
N VAL A 191 5.29 -9.80 1.20
CA VAL A 191 4.19 -8.98 0.67
C VAL A 191 3.01 -8.98 1.64
N ALA A 192 2.69 -10.11 2.28
CA ALA A 192 1.62 -10.18 3.30
C ALA A 192 1.93 -9.24 4.47
N GLN A 193 3.17 -9.24 4.96
CA GLN A 193 3.63 -8.31 6.00
C GLN A 193 3.46 -6.85 5.58
N MET A 194 3.98 -6.48 4.41
CA MET A 194 4.00 -5.07 3.98
C MET A 194 2.62 -4.55 3.56
N ALA A 195 1.71 -5.43 3.14
CA ALA A 195 0.37 -5.08 2.69
C ALA A 195 -0.70 -5.13 3.81
N ASP A 196 -0.32 -5.45 5.05
CA ASP A 196 -1.27 -5.53 6.16
C ASP A 196 -1.99 -4.18 6.36
N VAL A 197 -3.33 -4.21 6.44
CA VAL A 197 -4.17 -3.02 6.60
C VAL A 197 -4.00 -2.34 7.97
N ASN A 198 -3.51 -3.09 8.96
CA ASN A 198 -3.20 -2.64 10.32
C ASN A 198 -1.69 -2.55 10.56
N TYR A 199 -0.89 -2.29 9.51
CA TYR A 199 0.57 -2.33 9.52
C TYR A 199 1.26 -1.73 10.76
N ILE A 200 0.84 -0.53 11.22
CA ILE A 200 1.40 0.10 12.43
C ILE A 200 1.20 -0.77 13.69
N GLN A 201 0.01 -1.34 13.85
CA GLN A 201 -0.30 -2.20 14.98
C GLN A 201 0.49 -3.50 14.92
N GLN A 202 0.72 -4.01 13.72
CA GLN A 202 1.55 -5.19 13.51
C GLN A 202 3.01 -4.93 13.84
N LEU A 203 3.57 -3.77 13.48
CA LEU A 203 4.94 -3.41 13.86
C LEU A 203 5.13 -3.31 15.39
N ASN A 204 4.12 -2.85 16.13
CA ASN A 204 4.16 -2.89 17.59
C ASN A 204 4.21 -4.34 18.10
N SER A 205 3.41 -5.23 17.50
CA SER A 205 3.38 -6.65 17.85
C SER A 205 4.70 -7.35 17.52
N LEU A 206 5.26 -7.07 16.34
CA LEU A 206 6.56 -7.55 15.88
C LEU A 206 7.69 -7.08 16.80
N TYR A 207 7.66 -5.82 17.25
CA TYR A 207 8.65 -5.29 18.18
C TYR A 207 8.67 -6.04 19.50
N GLU A 208 7.50 -6.39 20.06
CA GLU A 208 7.42 -7.16 21.31
C GLU A 208 8.03 -8.56 21.18
N GLU A 209 7.95 -9.17 20.00
CA GLU A 209 8.60 -10.46 19.72
C GLU A 209 10.10 -10.33 19.55
N MET A 210 10.56 -9.32 18.80
CA MET A 210 11.97 -9.01 18.64
C MET A 210 12.62 -8.71 19.99
N LYS A 211 11.95 -7.95 20.85
CA LYS A 211 12.43 -7.62 22.20
C LYS A 211 12.67 -8.89 23.03
N GLU A 212 11.74 -9.85 23.00
CA GLU A 212 11.92 -11.14 23.67
C GLU A 212 13.13 -11.91 23.10
N ALA A 213 13.34 -11.86 21.77
CA ALA A 213 14.51 -12.44 21.12
C ALA A 213 15.83 -11.77 21.55
N TYR A 214 15.84 -10.44 21.68
CA TYR A 214 17.01 -9.68 22.12
C TYR A 214 17.39 -10.01 23.56
N GLU A 215 16.41 -10.16 24.44
CA GLU A 215 16.60 -10.57 25.84
C GLU A 215 17.13 -12.00 25.94
N PHE A 216 16.67 -12.90 25.06
CA PHE A 216 17.07 -14.31 25.08
C PHE A 216 18.45 -14.57 24.48
N GLU A 217 18.76 -14.00 23.31
CA GLU A 217 20.04 -14.22 22.60
C GLU A 217 21.17 -13.30 23.10
N GLY A 218 20.81 -12.18 23.72
CA GLY A 218 21.72 -11.10 24.12
C GLY A 218 22.05 -10.16 22.95
N THR A 219 21.82 -8.86 23.15
CA THR A 219 22.02 -7.82 22.12
C THR A 219 23.46 -7.75 21.61
N GLU A 220 24.48 -7.96 22.46
CA GLU A 220 25.88 -8.00 22.03
C GLU A 220 26.18 -9.16 21.08
N ASN A 221 25.59 -10.33 21.32
CA ASN A 221 25.76 -11.51 20.49
C ASN A 221 25.10 -11.30 19.12
N LEU A 222 23.87 -10.77 19.12
CA LEU A 222 23.15 -10.43 17.89
C LEU A 222 23.88 -9.36 17.07
N ALA A 223 24.40 -8.31 17.72
CA ALA A 223 25.20 -7.29 17.05
C ALA A 223 26.47 -7.86 16.40
N ARG A 224 27.16 -8.82 17.06
CA ARG A 224 28.31 -9.54 16.47
C ARG A 224 27.92 -10.38 15.26
N LYS A 225 26.69 -10.88 15.20
CA LYS A 225 26.12 -11.60 14.04
C LYS A 225 25.64 -10.64 12.93
N GLY A 226 25.77 -9.32 13.10
CA GLY A 226 25.31 -8.32 12.14
C GLY A 226 23.80 -8.10 12.14
N ILE A 227 23.08 -8.59 13.16
CA ILE A 227 21.64 -8.42 13.29
C ILE A 227 21.35 -7.01 13.82
N ARG A 228 20.51 -6.26 13.10
CA ARG A 228 20.05 -4.93 13.52
C ARG A 228 19.17 -5.05 14.75
N ILE A 229 19.47 -4.25 15.78
CA ILE A 229 18.68 -4.16 17.01
C ILE A 229 17.87 -2.87 16.96
N PHE A 230 16.55 -3.01 17.09
CA PHE A 230 15.63 -1.88 17.24
C PHE A 230 15.42 -1.58 18.72
N LEU A 231 15.42 -0.29 19.10
CA LEU A 231 15.24 0.19 20.47
C LEU A 231 13.78 0.46 20.84
N SER A 232 12.90 0.57 19.85
CA SER A 232 11.46 0.76 20.04
C SER A 232 10.65 0.36 18.81
N ALA A 233 9.36 0.09 19.01
CA ALA A 233 8.43 -0.10 17.89
C ALA A 233 8.35 1.13 16.98
N LYS A 234 8.47 2.34 17.57
CA LYS A 234 8.55 3.58 16.81
C LYS A 234 9.75 3.60 15.86
N GLU A 235 10.90 3.07 16.28
CA GLU A 235 12.06 2.96 15.39
C GLU A 235 11.79 2.03 14.21
N MET A 236 11.12 0.89 14.41
CA MET A 236 10.70 0.03 13.30
C MET A 236 9.73 0.74 12.34
N VAL A 237 8.80 1.51 12.88
CA VAL A 237 7.87 2.33 12.09
C VAL A 237 8.63 3.38 11.28
N ASP A 238 9.51 4.14 11.94
CA ASP A 238 10.30 5.18 11.29
C ASP A 238 11.20 4.58 10.19
N GLU A 239 11.73 3.37 10.40
CA GLU A 239 12.61 2.65 9.49
C GLU A 239 11.88 1.85 8.41
N THR A 240 10.54 1.83 8.41
CA THR A 240 9.74 1.05 7.44
C THR A 240 10.14 1.31 5.99
N MET A 241 10.39 2.58 5.63
CA MET A 241 10.83 2.92 4.27
C MET A 241 12.20 2.31 3.95
N GLY A 242 13.15 2.41 4.88
CA GLY A 242 14.48 1.82 4.73
C GLY A 242 14.42 0.29 4.70
N PHE A 243 13.57 -0.33 5.53
CA PHE A 243 13.33 -1.77 5.48
C PHE A 243 12.78 -2.19 4.11
N TYR A 244 11.81 -1.46 3.57
CA TYR A 244 11.29 -1.78 2.24
C TYR A 244 12.36 -1.64 1.15
N GLU A 245 13.06 -0.51 1.13
CA GLU A 245 14.05 -0.18 0.10
C GLU A 245 15.29 -1.08 0.14
N TYR A 246 15.88 -1.27 1.32
CA TYR A 246 17.17 -1.95 1.45
C TYR A 246 17.04 -3.44 1.73
N PHE A 247 15.84 -3.93 2.08
CA PHE A 247 15.65 -5.34 2.44
C PHE A 247 14.55 -6.05 1.65
N VAL A 248 13.33 -5.48 1.59
CA VAL A 248 12.18 -6.15 0.94
C VAL A 248 12.33 -6.15 -0.57
N LEU A 249 12.48 -4.97 -1.19
CA LEU A 249 12.51 -4.84 -2.65
C LEU A 249 13.66 -5.60 -3.32
N PRO A 250 14.92 -5.57 -2.81
CA PRO A 250 16.00 -6.37 -3.37
C PRO A 250 15.72 -7.87 -3.32
N ARG A 251 15.05 -8.36 -2.26
CA ARG A 251 14.61 -9.76 -2.16
C ARG A 251 13.52 -10.08 -3.17
N LEU A 252 12.50 -9.23 -3.30
CA LEU A 252 11.46 -9.41 -4.32
C LEU A 252 12.07 -9.47 -5.73
N GLN A 253 13.01 -8.58 -6.06
CA GLN A 253 13.74 -8.61 -7.33
C GLN A 253 14.53 -9.91 -7.52
N ARG A 254 15.27 -10.34 -6.49
CA ARG A 254 16.00 -11.63 -6.51
C ARG A 254 15.07 -12.82 -6.70
N PHE A 255 13.85 -12.76 -6.17
CA PHE A 255 12.84 -13.78 -6.37
C PHE A 255 12.10 -13.65 -7.70
N GLY A 256 12.48 -12.73 -8.57
CA GLY A 256 11.90 -12.56 -9.90
C GLY A 256 10.55 -11.82 -9.90
N ARG A 257 10.30 -10.99 -8.88
CA ARG A 257 9.08 -10.18 -8.72
C ARG A 257 7.81 -11.02 -8.83
N MET A 258 7.72 -12.11 -8.06
CA MET A 258 6.55 -12.99 -8.07
C MET A 258 5.24 -12.25 -7.70
N ASP A 259 5.35 -11.13 -7.00
CA ASP A 259 4.26 -10.21 -6.67
C ASP A 259 3.54 -9.66 -7.92
N GLN A 260 4.20 -9.60 -9.08
CA GLN A 260 3.60 -9.12 -10.33
C GLN A 260 2.45 -10.01 -10.83
N TYR A 261 2.45 -11.30 -10.49
CA TYR A 261 1.41 -12.24 -10.94
C TYR A 261 0.07 -12.01 -10.24
N LEU A 262 0.03 -11.20 -9.18
CA LEU A 262 -1.23 -10.75 -8.57
C LEU A 262 -2.05 -9.89 -9.54
N VAL A 263 -1.40 -9.11 -10.40
CA VAL A 263 -2.08 -8.35 -11.48
C VAL A 263 -2.82 -9.29 -12.42
N THR A 264 -2.23 -10.46 -12.69
CA THR A 264 -2.85 -11.47 -13.55
C THR A 264 -3.99 -12.19 -12.82
N PHE A 265 -3.81 -12.49 -11.53
CA PHE A 265 -4.83 -13.14 -10.71
C PHE A 265 -6.08 -12.27 -10.53
N PHE A 266 -5.92 -11.00 -10.13
CA PHE A 266 -7.05 -10.09 -9.92
C PHE A 266 -7.61 -9.51 -11.22
N GLY A 267 -6.80 -9.49 -12.29
CA GLY A 267 -7.18 -8.92 -13.57
C GLY A 267 -7.27 -7.39 -13.54
N ASN A 268 -7.61 -6.80 -14.69
CA ASN A 268 -7.86 -5.35 -14.84
C ASN A 268 -6.70 -4.44 -14.37
N GLY A 269 -5.46 -4.93 -14.42
CA GLY A 269 -4.29 -4.16 -13.98
C GLY A 269 -4.16 -4.02 -12.45
N ARG A 270 -5.04 -4.67 -11.67
CA ARG A 270 -5.18 -4.40 -10.24
C ARG A 270 -4.26 -5.26 -9.38
N ASN A 271 -3.63 -4.66 -8.37
CA ASN A 271 -2.87 -5.38 -7.34
C ASN A 271 -3.17 -4.79 -5.95
N PRO A 272 -4.20 -5.29 -5.24
CA PRO A 272 -4.61 -4.78 -3.93
C PRO A 272 -3.50 -4.81 -2.87
N TYR A 273 -2.58 -5.77 -2.97
CA TYR A 273 -1.46 -5.87 -2.05
C TYR A 273 -0.46 -4.73 -2.29
N LEU A 274 -0.14 -4.43 -3.54
CA LEU A 274 0.72 -3.30 -3.89
C LEU A 274 0.06 -1.95 -3.55
N GLU A 275 -1.25 -1.83 -3.76
CA GLU A 275 -2.05 -0.67 -3.33
C GLU A 275 -1.88 -0.44 -1.81
N ASN A 276 -2.01 -1.49 -0.99
CA ASN A 276 -1.84 -1.39 0.45
C ASN A 276 -0.39 -1.12 0.87
N ILE A 277 0.59 -1.74 0.22
CA ILE A 277 2.02 -1.44 0.46
C ILE A 277 2.28 0.04 0.20
N ALA A 278 1.83 0.57 -0.93
CA ALA A 278 2.00 1.98 -1.27
C ALA A 278 1.32 2.90 -0.24
N ALA A 279 0.12 2.53 0.24
CA ALA A 279 -0.57 3.25 1.30
C ALA A 279 0.23 3.24 2.63
N ASN A 280 0.75 2.08 3.04
CA ASN A 280 1.54 1.92 4.26
C ASN A 280 2.84 2.72 4.23
N LEU A 281 3.56 2.70 3.10
CA LEU A 281 4.77 3.49 2.88
C LEU A 281 4.48 5.00 2.87
N SER A 282 3.42 5.42 2.18
CA SER A 282 3.01 6.83 2.09
C SER A 282 2.57 7.40 3.44
N GLY A 283 1.88 6.60 4.27
CA GLY A 283 1.49 6.98 5.63
C GLY A 283 2.68 7.33 6.54
N GLN A 284 3.83 6.65 6.37
CA GLN A 284 5.04 6.94 7.16
C GLN A 284 5.71 8.26 6.78
N LEU A 285 5.68 8.62 5.49
CA LEU A 285 6.18 9.91 5.03
C LEU A 285 5.39 11.07 5.64
N MET A 286 4.09 10.88 5.92
CA MET A 286 3.25 11.89 6.58
C MET A 286 3.48 12.01 8.09
N ASN A 287 3.92 10.94 8.77
CA ASN A 287 4.13 10.90 10.23
C ASN A 287 5.49 11.47 10.71
N ARG A 288 6.50 11.54 9.83
CA ARG A 288 7.84 12.11 10.13
C ARG A 288 7.86 13.65 10.30
N ARG A 289 6.89 14.27 10.97
CA ARG A 289 6.90 15.73 11.26
C ARG A 289 7.98 16.17 12.26
N VAL A 290 8.76 15.26 12.85
CA VAL A 290 9.69 15.56 13.96
C VAL A 290 11.09 15.01 13.67
N GLN A 291 11.78 15.56 12.68
CA GLN A 291 13.25 15.72 12.60
C GLN A 291 13.63 16.37 11.25
N TRP A 292 12.91 17.42 10.88
CA TRP A 292 13.29 18.21 9.72
C TRP A 292 14.47 19.10 10.10
N ARG A 293 15.63 18.89 9.45
CA ARG A 293 16.67 19.92 9.39
C ARG A 293 16.02 21.18 8.83
N ARG A 294 16.07 22.29 9.57
CA ARG A 294 15.30 23.49 9.23
C ARG A 294 15.88 24.05 7.93
N LEU A 295 15.01 24.48 7.00
CA LEU A 295 15.44 24.98 5.68
C LEU A 295 16.53 26.07 5.76
N GLY A 296 16.51 26.88 6.82
CA GLY A 296 17.56 27.85 7.12
C GLY A 296 18.93 27.25 7.42
N GLU A 297 19.00 26.18 8.21
CA GLU A 297 20.24 25.47 8.58
C GLU A 297 20.91 24.87 7.34
N ILE A 298 20.10 24.36 6.40
CA ILE A 298 20.57 23.80 5.12
C ILE A 298 21.17 24.90 4.24
N PHE A 299 20.53 26.06 4.15
CA PHE A 299 21.07 27.14 3.33
C PHE A 299 22.30 27.83 3.95
N GLU A 300 22.44 27.79 5.27
CA GLU A 300 23.64 28.21 5.99
C GLU A 300 24.80 27.25 5.74
N GLU A 301 24.59 25.93 5.88
CA GLU A 301 25.60 24.89 5.59
C GLU A 301 26.06 24.91 4.12
N LEU A 302 25.13 25.16 3.19
CA LEU A 302 25.45 25.29 1.76
C LEU A 302 26.15 26.62 1.41
N GLY A 303 26.38 27.50 2.38
CA GLY A 303 27.00 28.82 2.17
C GLY A 303 26.16 29.78 1.34
N VAL A 304 24.86 29.51 1.19
CA VAL A 304 23.93 30.28 0.37
C VAL A 304 23.42 31.51 1.14
N VAL A 305 23.36 31.44 2.47
CA VAL A 305 22.90 32.55 3.34
C VAL A 305 23.76 32.58 4.60
N THR A 306 24.13 33.76 5.10
CA THR A 306 24.87 33.87 6.37
C THR A 306 23.93 33.76 7.59
N PRO A 307 24.43 33.40 8.78
CA PRO A 307 23.61 33.28 10.00
C PRO A 307 22.82 34.56 10.32
N GLU A 308 23.42 35.73 10.10
CA GLU A 308 22.82 37.05 10.32
C GLU A 308 21.68 37.35 9.34
N GLN A 309 21.84 36.94 8.08
CA GLN A 309 20.84 37.11 7.02
C GLN A 309 19.62 36.20 7.25
N LEU A 310 19.87 34.97 7.71
CA LEU A 310 18.82 34.02 8.09
C LEU A 310 18.03 34.52 9.31
N LYS A 311 18.72 35.07 10.32
CA LYS A 311 18.09 35.63 11.53
C LYS A 311 17.15 36.80 11.21
N LEU A 312 17.51 37.66 10.26
CA LEU A 312 16.70 38.80 9.81
C LEU A 312 15.44 38.35 9.05
N ALA A 313 15.53 37.31 8.22
CA ALA A 313 14.40 36.75 7.49
C ALA A 313 13.37 36.09 8.43
N LEU A 314 13.85 35.40 9.47
CA LEU A 314 13.00 34.79 10.50
C LEU A 314 12.25 35.81 11.36
N ALA A 315 12.88 36.95 11.69
CA ALA A 315 12.22 38.04 12.43
C ALA A 315 11.03 38.64 11.65
N ARG A 316 11.20 38.90 10.34
CA ARG A 316 10.12 39.38 9.46
C ARG A 316 8.97 38.38 9.31
N GLN A 317 9.28 37.09 9.37
CA GLN A 317 8.28 36.04 9.33
C GLN A 317 7.42 36.01 10.61
N GLN A 318 8.01 36.32 11.76
CA GLN A 318 7.29 36.37 13.05
C GLN A 318 6.38 37.59 13.17
N GLU A 319 6.78 38.76 12.67
CA GLU A 319 5.95 39.98 12.67
C GLU A 319 4.65 39.79 11.85
N LYS A 320 4.73 39.17 10.66
CA LYS A 320 3.56 38.87 9.82
C LYS A 320 2.61 37.81 10.39
N LYS A 321 3.03 37.06 11.40
CA LYS A 321 2.22 36.01 12.06
C LYS A 321 1.36 36.53 13.21
N LEU A 322 1.66 37.72 13.74
CA LEU A 322 0.96 38.32 14.89
C LEU A 322 -0.33 39.06 14.51
N GLU A 323 -0.62 39.25 13.22
CA GLU A 323 -1.77 40.03 12.72
C GLU A 323 -3.04 39.19 12.45
N CYS A 324 -3.01 37.87 12.65
CA CYS A 324 -4.10 36.95 12.28
C CYS A 324 -4.85 36.41 13.52
N SER A 325 -6.19 36.48 13.51
CA SER A 325 -7.08 36.04 14.62
C SER A 325 -7.89 34.79 14.25
N PRO A 326 -8.16 33.85 15.17
CA PRO A 326 -8.78 32.57 14.83
C PRO A 326 -10.31 32.64 14.65
N HIS A 327 -10.85 31.83 13.72
CA HIS A 327 -12.28 31.66 13.44
C HIS A 327 -12.90 30.41 14.11
N PRO A 328 -14.25 30.39 14.34
CA PRO A 328 -14.89 29.42 15.23
C PRO A 328 -15.38 28.13 14.53
N ARG A 329 -15.46 27.03 15.31
CA ARG A 329 -15.91 25.68 14.93
C ARG A 329 -17.40 25.60 14.51
N ARG A 330 -17.73 24.75 13.52
CA ARG A 330 -19.12 24.44 13.08
C ARG A 330 -19.40 22.92 12.88
N THR A 331 -20.70 22.58 12.86
CA THR A 331 -21.40 21.29 13.10
C THR A 331 -21.35 20.21 11.99
N LYS A 332 -21.77 18.97 12.35
CA LYS A 332 -21.87 17.75 11.50
C LYS A 332 -22.58 18.01 10.15
N LYS A 333 -21.82 17.95 9.05
CA LYS A 333 -22.25 17.98 7.64
C LYS A 333 -21.88 16.66 6.94
N THR A 334 -22.52 16.30 5.83
CA THR A 334 -22.08 15.16 4.99
C THR A 334 -20.70 15.44 4.37
N LEU A 335 -19.97 14.41 3.93
CA LEU A 335 -18.63 14.59 3.34
C LEU A 335 -18.66 15.55 2.13
N HIS A 336 -19.67 15.38 1.27
CA HIS A 336 -19.95 16.25 0.14
C HIS A 336 -20.16 17.72 0.57
N GLU A 337 -21.02 17.97 1.55
CA GLU A 337 -21.28 19.32 2.08
C GLU A 337 -20.05 19.98 2.73
N GLN A 338 -19.16 19.18 3.34
CA GLN A 338 -17.90 19.67 3.89
C GLN A 338 -16.91 20.07 2.79
N LEU A 339 -16.82 19.28 1.71
CA LEU A 339 -16.02 19.60 0.53
C LEU A 339 -16.49 20.87 -0.16
N MET A 340 -17.79 20.99 -0.40
CA MET A 340 -18.35 22.19 -1.02
C MET A 340 -18.11 23.45 -0.17
N ALA A 341 -18.31 23.35 1.15
CA ALA A 341 -18.05 24.49 2.04
C ALA A 341 -16.56 24.86 2.14
N TRP A 342 -15.66 23.89 2.01
CA TRP A 342 -14.22 24.15 1.92
C TRP A 342 -13.85 24.81 0.59
N MET A 343 -14.50 24.41 -0.50
CA MET A 343 -14.26 24.97 -1.82
C MET A 343 -14.61 26.46 -1.93
N ASP A 344 -15.62 26.91 -1.19
CA ASP A 344 -16.06 28.30 -1.19
C ASP A 344 -15.19 29.24 -0.32
N ASN A 345 -14.42 28.71 0.65
CA ASN A 345 -13.66 29.52 1.61
C ASN A 345 -12.28 29.93 1.07
N SER A 346 -12.21 31.13 0.47
CA SER A 346 -11.01 31.70 -0.16
C SER A 346 -10.38 32.85 0.65
N GLN A 347 -9.79 32.61 1.83
CA GLN A 347 -8.98 33.65 2.51
C GLN A 347 -7.65 33.08 3.08
N CYS A 348 -6.54 33.67 2.63
CA CYS A 348 -5.15 33.28 2.84
C CYS A 348 -4.51 33.89 4.12
N GLU A 349 -3.63 33.14 4.81
CA GLU A 349 -2.73 33.68 5.85
C GLU A 349 -1.24 33.29 5.63
N GLY A 350 -0.34 34.30 5.62
CA GLY A 350 1.11 34.19 5.93
C GLY A 350 2.12 33.79 4.83
N SER A 351 3.11 34.64 4.54
CA SER A 351 4.26 34.38 3.64
C SER A 351 5.35 33.48 4.29
N CYS A 352 5.91 32.52 3.55
CA CYS A 352 6.87 31.51 4.06
C CYS A 352 8.34 31.99 4.01
N LEU A 353 9.24 31.31 4.74
CA LEU A 353 10.66 31.68 4.84
C LEU A 353 11.39 31.70 3.49
N GLY A 354 11.10 30.75 2.59
CA GLY A 354 11.66 30.71 1.24
C GLY A 354 11.25 31.92 0.40
N ASP A 355 10.01 32.39 0.54
CA ASP A 355 9.50 33.58 -0.15
C ASP A 355 10.22 34.84 0.35
N LEU A 356 10.38 34.97 1.66
CA LEU A 356 11.11 36.08 2.28
C LEU A 356 12.60 36.08 1.91
N LEU A 357 13.25 34.91 1.86
CA LEU A 357 14.66 34.79 1.44
C LEU A 357 14.87 35.13 -0.04
N MET A 358 13.89 34.81 -0.90
CA MET A 358 13.88 35.23 -2.31
C MET A 358 13.59 36.74 -2.46
N GLU A 359 12.64 37.29 -1.71
CA GLU A 359 12.34 38.73 -1.67
C GLU A 359 13.55 39.54 -1.18
N MET A 360 14.29 39.02 -0.20
CA MET A 360 15.54 39.60 0.29
C MET A 360 16.72 39.39 -0.68
N LYS A 361 16.51 38.72 -1.83
CA LYS A 361 17.52 38.38 -2.85
C LYS A 361 18.70 37.57 -2.31
N LEU A 362 18.48 36.82 -1.23
CA LEU A 362 19.51 36.04 -0.55
C LEU A 362 19.71 34.67 -1.17
N ILE A 363 18.66 34.09 -1.75
CA ILE A 363 18.70 32.79 -2.42
C ILE A 363 18.10 32.90 -3.82
N SER A 364 18.65 32.14 -4.78
CA SER A 364 18.06 32.01 -6.11
C SER A 364 16.98 30.91 -6.12
N PRO A 365 16.00 30.96 -7.04
CA PRO A 365 15.02 29.89 -7.22
C PRO A 365 15.66 28.51 -7.51
N ALA A 366 16.88 28.48 -8.07
CA ALA A 366 17.65 27.25 -8.31
C ALA A 366 18.30 26.70 -7.03
N ASN A 367 18.79 27.57 -6.14
CA ASN A 367 19.37 27.17 -4.85
C ASN A 367 18.29 26.74 -3.85
N LEU A 368 17.13 27.41 -3.88
CA LEU A 368 15.93 26.99 -3.16
C LEU A 368 15.50 25.58 -3.58
N ARG A 369 15.46 25.32 -4.89
CA ARG A 369 15.16 24.00 -5.47
C ARG A 369 16.16 22.93 -5.03
N LYS A 370 17.46 23.21 -5.03
CA LYS A 370 18.50 22.26 -4.60
C LYS A 370 18.38 21.91 -3.11
N GLY A 371 18.19 22.89 -2.23
CA GLY A 371 17.99 22.63 -0.80
C GLY A 371 16.68 21.91 -0.45
N LEU A 372 15.65 22.04 -1.29
CA LEU A 372 14.40 21.27 -1.19
C LEU A 372 14.54 19.82 -1.73
N LEU A 373 15.41 19.61 -2.72
CA LEU A 373 15.68 18.29 -3.33
C LEU A 373 16.51 17.36 -2.44
N ASP A 374 17.49 17.88 -1.71
CA ASP A 374 18.33 17.10 -0.78
C ASP A 374 17.56 16.62 0.47
N GLN A 375 16.28 16.98 0.59
CA GLN A 375 15.54 16.83 1.83
C GLN A 375 14.70 15.53 1.94
N ILE A 376 14.33 14.81 0.86
CA ILE A 376 13.18 13.86 0.97
C ILE A 376 13.19 12.49 0.23
N LEU A 377 13.87 12.21 -0.90
CA LEU A 377 13.56 10.96 -1.65
C LEU A 377 14.72 9.98 -1.88
N PRO A 378 14.50 8.66 -1.71
CA PRO A 378 15.50 7.65 -2.02
C PRO A 378 15.68 7.39 -3.53
N PRO A 379 16.84 6.87 -3.96
CA PRO A 379 17.22 6.77 -5.38
C PRO A 379 16.41 5.78 -6.23
N LEU A 380 15.57 4.90 -5.68
CA LEU A 380 14.95 3.81 -6.47
C LEU A 380 13.53 4.06 -7.00
N LEU A 381 12.86 5.15 -6.62
CA LEU A 381 11.67 5.64 -7.36
C LEU A 381 12.04 6.12 -8.78
N ILE A 382 13.34 6.29 -9.03
CA ILE A 382 13.92 6.84 -10.25
C ILE A 382 13.89 5.86 -11.44
N GLU A 383 13.71 4.56 -11.20
CA GLU A 383 13.90 3.55 -12.26
C GLU A 383 12.65 3.22 -13.09
N GLN A 384 11.44 3.59 -12.65
CA GLN A 384 10.19 3.28 -13.36
C GLN A 384 9.45 4.51 -13.92
N LEU A 385 9.91 5.70 -13.58
CA LEU A 385 9.32 6.96 -14.01
C LEU A 385 10.36 7.74 -14.80
N SER A 386 9.94 8.38 -15.88
CA SER A 386 10.80 9.32 -16.59
C SER A 386 11.20 10.46 -15.64
N ARG A 387 12.35 11.10 -15.92
CA ARG A 387 12.79 12.28 -15.17
C ARG A 387 11.71 13.38 -15.08
N GLU A 388 10.85 13.47 -16.09
CA GLU A 388 9.75 14.43 -16.16
C GLU A 388 8.60 14.04 -15.23
N GLU A 389 8.23 12.76 -15.17
CA GLU A 389 7.22 12.21 -14.25
C GLU A 389 7.65 12.33 -12.78
N LEU A 390 8.94 12.13 -12.48
CA LEU A 390 9.49 12.34 -11.13
C LEU A 390 9.45 13.81 -10.70
N VAL A 391 9.87 14.71 -11.59
CA VAL A 391 9.76 16.16 -11.36
C VAL A 391 8.29 16.56 -11.18
N PHE A 392 7.39 15.92 -11.91
CA PHE A 392 5.96 16.17 -11.82
C PHE A 392 5.36 15.72 -10.48
N ILE A 393 5.65 14.49 -10.02
CA ILE A 393 5.24 14.00 -8.70
C ILE A 393 5.80 14.87 -7.58
N LEU A 394 7.05 15.31 -7.70
CA LEU A 394 7.66 16.25 -6.76
C LEU A 394 6.92 17.59 -6.71
N LYS A 395 6.59 18.16 -7.87
CA LYS A 395 5.82 19.41 -7.95
C LYS A 395 4.43 19.25 -7.32
N ILE A 396 3.73 18.15 -7.60
CA ILE A 396 2.42 17.85 -7.01
C ILE A 396 2.53 17.71 -5.49
N SER A 397 3.55 17.00 -5.00
CA SER A 397 3.78 16.81 -3.56
C SER A 397 3.99 18.15 -2.84
N VAL A 398 4.71 19.09 -3.46
CA VAL A 398 4.90 20.46 -2.96
C VAL A 398 3.60 21.27 -3.02
N LEU A 399 2.84 21.16 -4.10
CA LEU A 399 1.55 21.84 -4.25
C LEU A 399 0.55 21.34 -3.18
N LEU A 400 0.50 20.05 -2.92
CA LEU A 400 -0.38 19.44 -1.90
C LEU A 400 -0.01 19.84 -0.46
N GLN A 401 1.23 20.24 -0.17
CA GLN A 401 1.56 20.85 1.13
C GLN A 401 0.82 22.17 1.35
N ASN A 402 0.43 22.84 0.27
CA ASN A 402 -0.34 24.08 0.30
C ASN A 402 -1.85 23.84 0.23
N ILE A 403 -2.32 22.59 0.36
CA ILE A 403 -3.75 22.28 0.26
C ILE A 403 -4.59 23.12 1.21
N ASN A 404 -4.10 23.44 2.41
CA ASN A 404 -4.80 24.30 3.37
C ASN A 404 -4.99 25.76 2.89
N ARG A 405 -4.32 26.16 1.80
CA ARG A 405 -4.46 27.50 1.18
C ARG A 405 -5.62 27.59 0.19
N GLY A 406 -6.35 26.49 -0.02
CA GLY A 406 -7.59 26.47 -0.78
C GLY A 406 -7.56 25.60 -2.05
N PRO A 407 -8.69 25.52 -2.77
CA PRO A 407 -8.90 24.58 -3.89
C PRO A 407 -8.04 24.86 -5.13
N TRP A 408 -7.49 26.07 -5.25
CA TRP A 408 -6.65 26.48 -6.38
C TRP A 408 -5.46 25.53 -6.60
N VAL A 409 -4.97 24.87 -5.55
CA VAL A 409 -3.90 23.88 -5.60
C VAL A 409 -4.27 22.72 -6.53
N PHE A 410 -5.50 22.22 -6.44
CA PHE A 410 -5.97 21.13 -7.27
C PHE A 410 -6.14 21.55 -8.73
N HIS A 411 -6.56 22.79 -8.99
CA HIS A 411 -6.56 23.33 -10.35
C HIS A 411 -5.14 23.32 -10.95
N GLN A 412 -4.13 23.73 -10.18
CA GLN A 412 -2.74 23.69 -10.66
C GLN A 412 -2.26 22.25 -10.92
N ILE A 413 -2.64 21.31 -10.05
CA ILE A 413 -2.31 19.89 -10.23
C ILE A 413 -2.94 19.35 -11.52
N LEU A 414 -4.21 19.67 -11.81
CA LEU A 414 -4.90 19.23 -13.02
C LEU A 414 -4.32 19.87 -14.29
N GLU A 415 -3.99 21.17 -14.26
CA GLU A 415 -3.34 21.83 -15.41
C GLU A 415 -1.98 21.20 -15.71
N MET A 416 -1.18 20.92 -14.68
CA MET A 416 0.08 20.20 -14.89
C MET A 416 -0.17 18.76 -15.38
N THR A 417 -1.25 18.11 -14.94
CA THR A 417 -1.61 16.76 -15.39
C THR A 417 -1.93 16.75 -16.88
N ASN A 418 -2.62 17.80 -17.36
CA ASN A 418 -2.86 18.00 -18.79
C ASN A 418 -1.54 18.14 -19.56
N GLU A 419 -0.59 18.92 -19.04
CA GLU A 419 0.74 19.08 -19.66
C GLU A 419 1.51 17.75 -19.72
N LEU A 420 1.51 16.97 -18.64
CA LEU A 420 2.23 15.69 -18.58
C LEU A 420 1.62 14.65 -19.52
N LEU A 421 0.28 14.54 -19.54
CA LEU A 421 -0.41 13.54 -20.34
C LEU A 421 -0.71 14.02 -21.76
N HIS A 422 -0.34 15.25 -22.11
CA HIS A 422 -0.63 15.91 -23.38
C HIS A 422 -2.13 15.92 -23.71
N CYS A 423 -2.95 16.39 -22.77
CA CYS A 423 -4.41 16.45 -22.85
C CYS A 423 -4.91 17.89 -22.95
N GLU A 424 -6.08 18.07 -23.57
CA GLU A 424 -6.69 19.39 -23.74
C GLU A 424 -7.35 19.92 -22.46
N ALA A 425 -7.94 19.02 -21.66
CA ALA A 425 -8.64 19.38 -20.43
C ALA A 425 -8.74 18.19 -19.47
N SER A 426 -9.06 18.50 -18.22
CA SER A 426 -9.33 17.55 -17.15
C SER A 426 -10.32 18.10 -16.12
N SER A 427 -10.97 17.19 -15.40
CA SER A 427 -11.99 17.51 -14.40
C SER A 427 -11.91 16.57 -13.20
N ILE A 428 -12.22 17.11 -12.02
CA ILE A 428 -12.67 16.32 -10.87
C ILE A 428 -14.18 16.50 -10.72
N LEU A 429 -14.87 15.39 -10.57
CA LEU A 429 -16.29 15.28 -10.33
C LEU A 429 -16.51 14.64 -8.96
N LEU A 430 -17.35 15.23 -8.12
CA LEU A 430 -17.69 14.68 -6.80
C LEU A 430 -19.15 14.24 -6.77
N THR A 431 -19.41 13.07 -6.19
CA THR A 431 -20.74 12.49 -6.20
C THR A 431 -21.64 13.10 -5.13
N ASN A 432 -22.91 13.18 -5.46
CA ASN A 432 -24.00 13.39 -4.54
C ASN A 432 -24.97 12.21 -4.66
N ASP A 433 -24.84 11.26 -3.74
CA ASP A 433 -25.59 10.01 -3.76
C ASP A 433 -27.10 10.22 -3.56
N GLU A 434 -27.50 11.33 -2.92
CA GLU A 434 -28.92 11.67 -2.71
C GLU A 434 -29.60 12.09 -4.02
N THR A 435 -28.89 12.85 -4.86
CA THR A 435 -29.43 13.36 -6.13
C THR A 435 -29.13 12.46 -7.33
N LYS A 436 -28.27 11.45 -7.16
CA LYS A 436 -27.74 10.60 -8.25
C LYS A 436 -27.04 11.42 -9.36
N GLU A 437 -26.33 12.45 -8.93
CA GLU A 437 -25.57 13.35 -9.79
C GLU A 437 -24.15 13.51 -9.28
N MET A 438 -23.24 13.87 -10.17
CA MET A 438 -21.88 14.28 -9.86
C MET A 438 -21.71 15.74 -10.24
N LEU A 439 -21.16 16.53 -9.33
CA LEU A 439 -20.85 17.93 -9.56
C LEU A 439 -19.44 18.06 -10.11
N VAL A 440 -19.27 18.79 -11.21
CA VAL A 440 -17.94 19.16 -11.71
C VAL A 440 -17.36 20.26 -10.84
N VAL A 441 -16.36 19.92 -10.03
CA VAL A 441 -15.82 20.81 -9.00
C VAL A 441 -14.52 21.48 -9.38
N ILE A 442 -13.67 20.81 -10.18
CA ILE A 442 -12.36 21.33 -10.55
C ILE A 442 -12.12 21.05 -12.03
N PRO A 443 -12.67 21.86 -12.94
CA PRO A 443 -12.38 21.75 -14.36
C PRO A 443 -11.16 22.56 -14.78
N THR A 444 -10.54 22.14 -15.87
CA THR A 444 -9.47 22.84 -16.60
C THR A 444 -9.79 22.95 -18.09
N GLY A 445 -8.93 23.61 -18.86
CA GLY A 445 -9.11 23.75 -20.31
C GLY A 445 -10.11 24.83 -20.74
N PRO A 446 -10.49 24.86 -22.04
CA PRO A 446 -11.10 26.03 -22.69
C PRO A 446 -12.54 26.33 -22.23
N LYS A 447 -13.21 25.37 -21.60
CA LYS A 447 -14.62 25.47 -21.16
C LYS A 447 -14.79 25.43 -19.64
N LYS A 448 -13.69 25.56 -18.89
CA LYS A 448 -13.68 25.42 -17.42
C LYS A 448 -14.71 26.30 -16.70
N ASP A 449 -14.88 27.54 -17.14
CA ASP A 449 -15.81 28.48 -16.48
C ASP A 449 -17.29 28.14 -16.73
N ILE A 450 -17.57 27.40 -17.83
CA ILE A 450 -18.93 27.00 -18.22
C ILE A 450 -19.31 25.67 -17.57
N ILE A 451 -18.35 24.75 -17.48
CA ILE A 451 -18.58 23.41 -16.93
C ILE A 451 -18.49 23.37 -15.39
N LEU A 452 -17.84 24.36 -14.76
CA LEU A 452 -17.80 24.47 -13.30
C LEU A 452 -19.22 24.51 -12.72
N ASN A 453 -19.46 23.68 -11.70
CA ASN A 453 -20.76 23.50 -11.05
C ASN A 453 -21.87 22.91 -11.96
N SER A 454 -21.54 22.40 -13.14
CA SER A 454 -22.48 21.58 -13.91
C SER A 454 -22.61 20.18 -13.28
N THR A 455 -23.77 19.55 -13.50
CA THR A 455 -24.03 18.20 -13.00
C THR A 455 -24.03 17.17 -14.12
N ILE A 456 -23.46 16.01 -13.82
CA ILE A 456 -23.43 14.82 -14.68
C ILE A 456 -24.16 13.70 -13.96
N SER A 457 -25.05 13.00 -14.64
CA SER A 457 -25.79 11.90 -14.03
C SER A 457 -24.84 10.77 -13.62
N THR A 458 -24.97 10.23 -12.41
CA THR A 458 -24.27 8.98 -12.06
C THR A 458 -24.83 7.79 -12.83
N GLU A 459 -26.04 7.93 -13.40
CA GLU A 459 -26.75 6.84 -14.06
C GLU A 459 -26.46 6.72 -15.57
N ARG A 460 -25.83 7.74 -16.17
CA ARG A 460 -25.53 7.83 -17.60
C ARG A 460 -24.12 8.34 -17.84
N GLY A 461 -23.63 8.22 -19.07
CA GLY A 461 -22.31 8.73 -19.43
C GLY A 461 -21.15 7.89 -18.91
N LEU A 462 -19.94 8.16 -19.42
CA LEU A 462 -18.74 7.41 -19.08
C LEU A 462 -18.34 7.62 -17.61
N ALA A 463 -18.39 8.85 -17.11
CA ALA A 463 -18.10 9.15 -15.72
C ALA A 463 -19.06 8.40 -14.78
N GLY A 464 -20.37 8.36 -15.09
CA GLY A 464 -21.35 7.59 -14.31
C GLY A 464 -21.11 6.08 -14.37
N TRP A 465 -20.60 5.56 -15.49
CA TRP A 465 -20.13 4.18 -15.59
C TRP A 465 -18.92 3.92 -14.69
N VAL A 466 -17.89 4.77 -14.73
CA VAL A 466 -16.69 4.67 -13.89
C VAL A 466 -17.04 4.71 -12.41
N TYR A 467 -17.91 5.63 -12.00
CA TYR A 467 -18.39 5.73 -10.62
C TYR A 467 -19.11 4.46 -10.15
N ARG A 468 -20.06 3.92 -10.94
CA ARG A 468 -20.83 2.73 -10.51
C ARG A 468 -20.04 1.44 -10.52
N HIS A 469 -19.06 1.32 -11.42
CA HIS A 469 -18.27 0.09 -11.58
C HIS A 469 -16.94 0.13 -10.81
N GLY A 470 -16.48 1.32 -10.39
CA GLY A 470 -15.18 1.49 -9.72
C GLY A 470 -13.99 1.13 -10.59
N GLN A 471 -14.16 1.18 -11.91
CA GLN A 471 -13.14 0.76 -12.89
C GLN A 471 -12.72 1.94 -13.76
N PRO A 472 -11.40 2.11 -14.02
CA PRO A 472 -10.93 3.03 -15.04
C PRO A 472 -11.53 2.74 -16.42
N ALA A 473 -11.77 3.79 -17.20
CA ALA A 473 -12.20 3.67 -18.58
C ALA A 473 -11.25 4.43 -19.51
N VAL A 474 -10.76 3.73 -20.54
CA VAL A 474 -9.91 4.30 -21.58
C VAL A 474 -10.66 4.25 -22.92
N VAL A 475 -11.04 5.41 -23.44
CA VAL A 475 -11.80 5.53 -24.68
C VAL A 475 -11.01 6.38 -25.67
N ARG A 476 -10.51 5.74 -26.73
CA ARG A 476 -9.67 6.38 -27.77
C ARG A 476 -10.49 7.07 -28.86
N ASN A 477 -11.76 6.68 -29.00
CA ASN A 477 -12.71 7.31 -29.89
C ASN A 477 -14.09 7.23 -29.27
N VAL A 478 -14.59 8.36 -28.79
CA VAL A 478 -15.87 8.42 -28.06
C VAL A 478 -17.08 8.14 -28.95
N THR A 479 -16.99 8.38 -30.27
CA THR A 479 -18.09 8.10 -31.21
C THR A 479 -18.38 6.61 -31.39
N LEU A 480 -17.46 5.74 -30.94
CA LEU A 480 -17.58 4.29 -30.98
C LEU A 480 -17.95 3.69 -29.63
N ASP A 481 -18.08 4.51 -28.58
CA ASP A 481 -18.34 4.03 -27.22
C ASP A 481 -19.76 4.39 -26.78
N GLU A 482 -20.62 3.39 -26.63
CA GLU A 482 -22.02 3.56 -26.24
C GLU A 482 -22.21 4.22 -24.87
N ARG A 483 -21.16 4.27 -24.05
CA ARG A 483 -21.20 4.92 -22.73
C ARG A 483 -21.01 6.43 -22.83
N PHE A 484 -20.60 6.96 -23.98
CA PHE A 484 -20.39 8.39 -24.15
C PHE A 484 -21.71 9.17 -24.31
N ASP A 485 -21.82 10.31 -23.63
CA ASP A 485 -23.01 11.18 -23.69
C ASP A 485 -22.72 12.43 -24.55
N GLU A 486 -23.04 12.33 -25.85
CA GLU A 486 -22.83 13.43 -26.81
C GLU A 486 -23.68 14.68 -26.52
N ASP A 487 -24.80 14.55 -25.79
CA ASP A 487 -25.69 15.68 -25.50
C ASP A 487 -25.07 16.65 -24.48
N PHE A 488 -24.16 16.15 -23.63
CA PHE A 488 -23.40 17.00 -22.71
C PHE A 488 -22.42 17.91 -23.47
N ASP A 489 -21.64 17.33 -24.39
CA ASP A 489 -20.70 18.05 -25.25
C ASP A 489 -21.37 19.09 -26.15
N ARG A 490 -22.51 18.71 -26.75
CA ARG A 490 -23.30 19.61 -27.61
C ARG A 490 -23.77 20.86 -26.87
N ARG A 491 -24.15 20.73 -25.60
CA ARG A 491 -24.56 21.87 -24.75
C ARG A 491 -23.39 22.79 -24.39
N LEU A 492 -22.20 22.24 -24.20
CA LEU A 492 -20.98 22.99 -23.86
C LEU A 492 -20.29 23.61 -25.09
N GLY A 493 -20.65 23.17 -26.29
CA GLY A 493 -19.94 23.54 -27.52
C GLY A 493 -18.47 23.12 -27.46
N PHE A 494 -18.23 21.92 -26.91
CA PHE A 494 -16.94 21.23 -26.82
C PHE A 494 -17.06 19.91 -27.57
N THR A 495 -15.95 19.40 -28.10
CA THR A 495 -15.96 18.10 -28.80
C THR A 495 -14.88 17.23 -28.19
N THR A 496 -15.33 16.27 -27.38
CA THR A 496 -14.51 15.19 -26.86
C THR A 496 -14.29 14.18 -27.99
N ARG A 497 -13.03 13.81 -28.23
CA ARG A 497 -12.58 12.81 -29.21
C ARG A 497 -12.11 11.56 -28.50
N SER A 498 -11.38 11.74 -27.40
CA SER A 498 -10.88 10.69 -26.53
C SER A 498 -11.04 11.09 -25.06
N ILE A 499 -11.17 10.09 -24.17
CA ILE A 499 -11.33 10.30 -22.73
C ILE A 499 -10.69 9.16 -21.95
N LEU A 500 -10.02 9.53 -20.85
CA LEU A 500 -9.51 8.61 -19.83
C LEU A 500 -10.09 9.06 -18.49
N ALA A 501 -10.84 8.17 -17.84
CA ALA A 501 -11.53 8.46 -16.58
C ALA A 501 -11.18 7.40 -15.53
N VAL A 502 -10.91 7.84 -14.30
CA VAL A 502 -10.53 6.98 -13.16
C VAL A 502 -11.37 7.34 -11.93
N PRO A 503 -11.74 6.35 -11.10
CA PRO A 503 -12.48 6.61 -9.86
C PRO A 503 -11.60 7.25 -8.77
N LEU A 504 -12.21 8.11 -7.94
CA LEU A 504 -11.59 8.66 -6.73
C LEU A 504 -12.00 7.81 -5.51
N HIS A 505 -11.05 7.03 -4.98
CA HIS A 505 -11.31 6.11 -3.88
C HIS A 505 -10.87 6.65 -2.53
N ILE A 506 -11.71 6.48 -1.51
CA ILE A 506 -11.38 6.75 -0.10
C ILE A 506 -11.99 5.65 0.77
N ASN A 507 -11.16 4.97 1.57
CA ASN A 507 -11.60 3.93 2.52
C ASN A 507 -12.53 2.86 1.90
N GLY A 508 -12.35 2.55 0.62
CA GLY A 508 -13.20 1.58 -0.11
C GLY A 508 -14.46 2.16 -0.74
N GLU A 509 -14.76 3.44 -0.54
CA GLU A 509 -15.87 4.16 -1.18
C GLU A 509 -15.38 5.01 -2.36
N ILE A 510 -16.21 5.14 -3.39
CA ILE A 510 -15.93 6.00 -4.54
C ILE A 510 -16.63 7.33 -4.28
N ILE A 511 -15.84 8.38 -4.09
CA ILE A 511 -16.36 9.73 -3.77
C ILE A 511 -16.52 10.62 -5.01
N GLY A 512 -16.10 10.12 -6.18
CA GLY A 512 -16.02 10.92 -7.40
C GLY A 512 -15.26 10.25 -8.52
N VAL A 513 -15.04 11.02 -9.59
CA VAL A 513 -14.30 10.61 -10.79
C VAL A 513 -13.32 11.72 -11.17
N MET A 514 -12.11 11.34 -11.58
CA MET A 514 -11.17 12.22 -12.25
C MET A 514 -11.08 11.81 -13.72
N GLU A 515 -11.15 12.77 -14.64
CA GLU A 515 -11.07 12.49 -16.07
C GLU A 515 -10.15 13.47 -16.79
N VAL A 516 -9.54 13.01 -17.88
CA VAL A 516 -8.77 13.80 -18.84
C VAL A 516 -9.31 13.54 -20.25
N VAL A 517 -9.33 14.56 -21.10
CA VAL A 517 -9.92 14.49 -22.44
C VAL A 517 -8.99 15.01 -23.52
N ASN A 518 -9.19 14.50 -24.74
CA ASN A 518 -8.53 14.92 -25.98
C ASN A 518 -7.00 14.92 -25.87
N LYS A 519 -6.41 13.73 -25.77
CA LYS A 519 -4.95 13.58 -25.91
C LYS A 519 -4.53 14.04 -27.31
N ASP A 520 -3.35 14.63 -27.48
CA ASP A 520 -2.88 15.17 -28.77
C ASP A 520 -2.92 14.16 -29.93
N ASN A 521 -2.84 12.85 -29.65
CA ASN A 521 -2.97 11.76 -30.62
C ASN A 521 -4.19 10.85 -30.39
N ASP A 522 -5.10 11.22 -29.48
CA ASP A 522 -6.28 10.47 -29.05
C ASP A 522 -6.01 9.02 -28.58
N ASN A 523 -4.75 8.68 -28.31
CA ASN A 523 -4.32 7.33 -27.97
C ASN A 523 -3.80 7.25 -26.53
N PHE A 524 -4.72 7.19 -25.57
CA PHE A 524 -4.40 6.89 -24.18
C PHE A 524 -3.81 5.49 -24.04
N THR A 525 -2.73 5.38 -23.28
CA THR A 525 -2.00 4.14 -22.99
C THR A 525 -2.34 3.61 -21.59
N ILE A 526 -1.93 2.39 -21.30
CA ILE A 526 -2.02 1.83 -19.94
C ILE A 526 -1.15 2.66 -18.97
N HIS A 527 0.02 3.12 -19.43
CA HIS A 527 0.89 4.00 -18.65
C HIS A 527 0.21 5.33 -18.28
N ASP A 528 -0.53 5.95 -19.21
CA ASP A 528 -1.32 7.16 -18.92
C ASP A 528 -2.39 6.90 -17.84
N MET A 529 -3.04 5.73 -17.92
CA MET A 529 -4.02 5.28 -16.92
C MET A 529 -3.38 5.06 -15.56
N ASP A 530 -2.19 4.45 -15.51
CA ASP A 530 -1.46 4.21 -14.25
C ASP A 530 -1.06 5.52 -13.58
N ILE A 531 -0.54 6.48 -14.36
CA ILE A 531 -0.24 7.84 -13.89
C ILE A 531 -1.50 8.50 -13.34
N LEU A 532 -2.58 8.53 -14.12
CA LEU A 532 -3.81 9.22 -13.71
C LEU A 532 -4.44 8.57 -12.47
N THR A 533 -4.41 7.23 -12.36
CA THR A 533 -4.92 6.49 -11.20
C THR A 533 -4.11 6.80 -9.95
N MET A 534 -2.78 6.84 -10.05
CA MET A 534 -1.91 7.24 -8.95
C MET A 534 -2.24 8.67 -8.48
N LEU A 535 -2.41 9.61 -9.41
CA LEU A 535 -2.77 11.00 -9.08
C LEU A 535 -4.14 11.11 -8.43
N ALA A 536 -5.13 10.40 -8.95
CA ALA A 536 -6.49 10.34 -8.41
C ALA A 536 -6.47 9.87 -6.95
N ASN A 537 -5.68 8.85 -6.62
CA ASN A 537 -5.54 8.37 -5.23
C ASN A 537 -4.92 9.43 -4.31
N VAL A 538 -3.83 10.09 -4.76
CA VAL A 538 -3.18 11.16 -3.99
C VAL A 538 -4.13 12.34 -3.77
N ILE A 539 -4.88 12.73 -4.79
CA ILE A 539 -5.88 13.81 -4.74
C ILE A 539 -7.01 13.47 -3.78
N ALA A 540 -7.57 12.25 -3.86
CA ALA A 540 -8.66 11.80 -3.00
C ALA A 540 -8.27 11.85 -1.51
N ILE A 541 -7.10 11.29 -1.15
CA ILE A 541 -6.57 11.34 0.22
C ILE A 541 -6.39 12.80 0.68
N SER A 542 -5.86 13.65 -0.20
CA SER A 542 -5.59 15.05 0.12
C SER A 542 -6.88 15.85 0.34
N LEU A 543 -7.91 15.63 -0.49
CA LEU A 543 -9.24 16.24 -0.34
C LEU A 543 -9.83 15.96 1.04
N VAL A 544 -9.84 14.70 1.50
CA VAL A 544 -10.33 14.35 2.85
C VAL A 544 -9.42 14.88 3.96
N GLY A 545 -8.11 14.85 3.75
CA GLY A 545 -7.13 15.42 4.68
C GLY A 545 -7.36 16.92 4.95
N ALA A 546 -7.77 17.68 3.93
CA ALA A 546 -8.10 19.11 4.07
C ALA A 546 -9.35 19.34 4.92
N LEU A 547 -10.37 18.49 4.79
CA LEU A 547 -11.60 18.57 5.58
C LEU A 547 -11.39 18.30 7.06
N ASN A 548 -10.65 17.24 7.39
CA ASN A 548 -10.43 16.82 8.77
C ASN A 548 -9.64 17.86 9.58
N ARG A 549 -8.77 18.65 8.92
CA ARG A 549 -7.97 19.69 9.56
C ARG A 549 -8.73 20.98 9.85
N ASN A 550 -9.74 21.32 9.05
CA ASN A 550 -10.61 22.48 9.33
C ASN A 550 -11.64 22.19 10.43
N ASN A 551 -11.87 20.92 10.74
CA ASN A 551 -12.76 20.48 11.82
C ASN A 551 -12.06 20.35 13.19
N SER A 552 -10.73 20.46 13.25
CA SER A 552 -9.89 20.32 14.45
C SER A 552 -9.54 21.69 15.01
#